data_AF-A0A954X3E1-F1
#
_entry.id   AF-A0A954X3E1-F1
#
_cell.length_a   1.000
_cell.length_b   1.000
_cell.length_c   1.000
_cell.angle_alpha   90.00
_cell.angle_beta   90.00
_cell.angle_gamma   90.00
#
_symmetry.space_group_name_H-M   'P 1'
#
loop_
_entity.id
_entity.type
_entity.pdbx_description
1 polymer ?
#
loop_
_entity_poly.entity_id
_entity_poly.type
_entity_poly.pdbx_seq_one_letter_code
_entity_poly.pdbx_strand_id
1 'polypeptide(L)'
;MPIRCEFLGLERPALESAADYLLGQFADGGAADLRDVQVVLPSGRAGRRLLEILVDRCESQRRVLTQPNITTVGRFPELLYQAKQPFADDLVQQLTWAKVLKEFDRGRLRTVVAQPPDDDDDARWRELGRLLQSLHRELASDALDFADVVSRGRNLEGFTETQRWQTLTALQQKYLSTLDGLKLWDRQTARRFAIQHGECELRKPL
;
A
#
# COMPACT_ATOMS: atom_id res chain seq x y z
N MET A 1 1.29 -2.18 23.34
CA MET A 1 2.01 -3.44 23.56
C MET A 1 3.42 -3.28 23.01
N PRO A 2 4.48 -3.69 23.72
CA PRO A 2 5.83 -3.59 23.19
C PRO A 2 6.00 -4.55 22.00
N ILE A 3 6.67 -4.07 20.95
CA ILE A 3 7.06 -4.91 19.82
C ILE A 3 8.21 -5.80 20.29
N ARG A 4 8.07 -7.12 20.15
CA ARG A 4 9.14 -8.10 20.41
C ARG A 4 9.86 -8.40 19.10
N CYS A 5 11.16 -8.13 19.06
CA CYS A 5 12.01 -8.48 17.92
C CYS A 5 12.81 -9.74 18.26
N GLU A 6 12.67 -10.78 17.45
CA GLU A 6 13.37 -12.06 17.58
C GLU A 6 14.31 -12.25 16.39
N PHE A 7 15.59 -12.48 16.66
CA PHE A 7 16.57 -12.78 15.62
C PHE A 7 16.64 -14.29 15.40
N LEU A 8 16.32 -14.74 14.18
CA LEU A 8 16.21 -16.16 13.84
C LEU A 8 17.50 -16.78 13.26
N GLY A 9 18.63 -16.05 13.33
CA GLY A 9 19.92 -16.49 12.78
C GLY A 9 20.07 -16.31 11.27
N LEU A 10 21.29 -16.55 10.77
CA LEU A 10 21.64 -16.49 9.34
C LEU A 10 22.23 -17.80 8.80
N GLU A 11 22.36 -18.82 9.64
CA GLU A 11 23.00 -20.11 9.31
C GLU A 11 22.17 -20.98 8.35
N ARG A 12 20.87 -20.72 8.26
CA ARG A 12 19.91 -21.48 7.44
C ARG A 12 18.98 -20.54 6.69
N PRO A 13 18.30 -21.01 5.63
CA PRO A 13 17.30 -20.21 4.94
C PRO A 13 16.27 -19.62 5.91
N ALA A 14 16.00 -18.31 5.80
CA ALA A 14 15.19 -17.58 6.78
C ALA A 14 13.79 -18.18 7.02
N LEU A 15 13.17 -18.75 5.97
CA LEU A 15 11.85 -19.37 6.09
C LEU A 15 11.87 -20.69 6.89
N GLU A 16 12.99 -21.41 6.86
CA GLU A 16 13.16 -22.60 7.70
C GLU A 16 13.25 -22.20 9.17
N SER A 17 14.07 -21.21 9.50
CA SER A 17 14.15 -20.71 10.88
C SER A 17 12.82 -20.11 11.34
N ALA A 18 12.09 -19.41 10.47
CA ALA A 18 10.76 -18.89 10.78
C ALA A 18 9.73 -19.99 11.04
N ALA A 19 9.74 -21.07 10.26
CA ALA A 19 8.87 -22.21 10.52
C ALA A 19 9.22 -22.91 11.85
N ASP A 20 10.51 -23.03 12.20
CA ASP A 20 10.92 -23.63 13.48
C ASP A 20 10.46 -22.76 14.65
N TYR A 21 10.61 -21.44 14.52
CA TYR A 21 10.12 -20.49 15.49
C TYR A 21 8.61 -20.60 15.69
N LEU A 22 7.83 -20.58 14.60
CA LEU A 22 6.36 -20.68 14.67
C LEU A 22 5.91 -22.00 15.31
N LEU A 23 6.47 -23.13 14.88
CA LEU A 23 6.12 -24.42 15.48
C LEU A 23 6.60 -24.52 16.93
N GLY A 24 7.72 -23.91 17.30
CA GLY A 24 8.19 -23.87 18.68
C GLY A 24 7.30 -23.02 19.61
N GLN A 25 6.57 -22.04 19.07
CA GLN A 25 5.65 -21.19 19.85
C GLN A 25 4.22 -21.73 19.90
N PHE A 26 3.73 -22.30 18.79
CA PHE A 26 2.30 -22.61 18.60
C PHE A 26 1.98 -24.10 18.46
N ALA A 27 2.98 -24.98 18.46
CA ALA A 27 2.74 -26.42 18.51
C ALA A 27 2.69 -26.91 19.96
N ASP A 28 1.66 -27.71 20.24
CA ASP A 28 1.51 -28.43 21.50
C ASP A 28 1.11 -29.88 21.23
N GLY A 29 1.92 -30.81 21.73
CA GLY A 29 1.77 -32.24 21.48
C GLY A 29 1.64 -32.59 20.00
N GLY A 30 0.46 -33.12 19.64
CA GLY A 30 0.11 -33.60 18.30
C GLY A 30 -0.53 -32.55 17.38
N ALA A 31 -0.62 -31.29 17.79
CA ALA A 31 -1.24 -30.23 17.00
C ALA A 31 -0.34 -28.99 16.92
N ALA A 32 -0.39 -28.31 15.78
CA ALA A 32 0.15 -26.97 15.60
C ALA A 32 -0.99 -26.06 15.14
N ASP A 33 -1.55 -25.28 16.06
CA ASP A 33 -2.70 -24.40 15.78
C ASP A 33 -2.24 -22.95 15.60
N LEU A 34 -2.19 -22.52 14.34
CA LEU A 34 -1.75 -21.17 13.98
C LEU A 34 -2.91 -20.30 13.47
N ARG A 35 -4.18 -20.66 13.70
CA ARG A 35 -5.34 -19.92 13.14
C ARG A 35 -5.35 -18.44 13.46
N ASP A 36 -4.93 -18.08 14.67
CA ASP A 36 -4.92 -16.69 15.15
C ASP A 36 -3.57 -15.99 14.87
N VAL A 37 -2.68 -16.63 14.12
CA VAL A 37 -1.34 -16.10 13.80
C VAL A 37 -1.38 -15.43 12.43
N GLN A 38 -1.13 -14.11 12.42
CA GLN A 38 -0.94 -13.34 11.19
C GLN A 38 0.55 -13.29 10.83
N VAL A 39 0.91 -13.89 9.70
CA VAL A 39 2.27 -13.89 9.16
C VAL A 39 2.34 -12.94 7.97
N VAL A 40 3.23 -11.94 8.04
CA VAL A 40 3.42 -10.92 6.99
C VAL A 40 4.77 -11.14 6.32
N LEU A 41 4.79 -11.37 5.02
CA LEU A 41 6.01 -11.68 4.26
C LEU A 41 6.24 -10.70 3.10
N PRO A 42 7.48 -10.59 2.57
CA PRO A 42 7.77 -9.69 1.46
C PRO A 42 7.01 -10.04 0.16
N SER A 43 6.67 -11.31 -0.06
CA SER A 43 6.01 -11.76 -1.29
C SER A 43 5.09 -12.96 -1.08
N GLY A 44 4.16 -13.17 -2.00
CA GLY A 44 3.30 -14.36 -2.01
C GLY A 44 4.08 -15.65 -2.26
N ARG A 45 5.24 -15.59 -2.94
CA ARG A 45 6.12 -16.75 -3.12
C ARG A 45 6.75 -17.18 -1.80
N ALA A 46 7.22 -16.23 -0.99
CA ALA A 46 7.72 -16.52 0.35
C ALA A 46 6.61 -17.13 1.24
N GLY A 47 5.38 -16.62 1.12
CA GLY A 47 4.22 -17.17 1.82
C GLY A 47 3.93 -18.62 1.46
N ARG A 48 3.89 -18.93 0.15
CA ARG A 48 3.70 -20.31 -0.32
C ARG A 48 4.81 -21.23 0.20
N ARG A 49 6.06 -20.79 0.09
CA ARG A 49 7.21 -21.58 0.51
C ARG A 49 7.23 -21.83 2.03
N LEU A 50 6.84 -20.84 2.84
CA LEU A 50 6.71 -21.03 4.28
C LEU A 50 5.64 -22.07 4.62
N LEU A 51 4.49 -22.01 3.94
CA LEU A 51 3.41 -22.98 4.16
C LEU A 51 3.84 -24.41 3.81
N GLU A 52 4.56 -24.60 2.69
CA GLU A 52 5.15 -25.89 2.33
C GLU A 52 6.05 -26.44 3.46
N ILE A 53 6.97 -25.62 3.97
CA ILE A 53 7.88 -26.01 5.07
C ILE A 53 7.10 -26.38 6.34
N LEU A 54 6.06 -25.61 6.69
CA LEU A 54 5.21 -25.91 7.85
C LEU A 54 4.48 -27.24 7.71
N VAL A 55 3.95 -27.53 6.51
CA VAL A 55 3.27 -28.80 6.19
C VAL A 55 4.24 -29.97 6.30
N ASP A 56 5.38 -29.90 5.60
CA ASP A 56 6.39 -30.96 5.58
C ASP A 56 6.87 -31.31 7.01
N ARG A 57 7.09 -30.27 7.83
CA ARG A 57 7.53 -30.44 9.23
C ARG A 57 6.45 -31.04 10.11
N CYS A 58 5.21 -30.56 10.01
CA CYS A 58 4.11 -31.13 10.78
C CYS A 58 3.87 -32.60 10.38
N GLU A 59 3.92 -32.93 9.09
CA GLU A 59 3.78 -34.30 8.61
C GLU A 59 4.86 -35.23 9.18
N SER A 60 6.14 -34.84 9.06
CA SER A 60 7.26 -35.62 9.60
C SER A 60 7.18 -35.84 11.13
N GLN A 61 6.55 -34.91 11.85
CA GLN A 61 6.36 -34.96 13.30
C GLN A 61 4.99 -35.52 13.72
N ARG A 62 4.17 -35.98 12.76
CA ARG A 62 2.80 -36.47 12.96
C ARG A 62 1.89 -35.48 13.70
N ARG A 63 2.02 -34.21 13.37
CA ARG A 63 1.22 -33.11 13.91
C ARG A 63 0.13 -32.69 12.92
N VAL A 64 -1.05 -32.38 13.44
CA VAL A 64 -2.11 -31.74 12.66
C VAL A 64 -1.82 -30.24 12.60
N LEU A 65 -1.61 -29.71 11.39
CA LEU A 65 -1.40 -28.28 11.16
C LEU A 65 -2.72 -27.58 10.90
N THR A 66 -3.00 -26.52 11.67
CA THR A 66 -3.94 -25.48 11.26
C THR A 66 -3.16 -24.25 10.82
N GLN A 67 -3.25 -23.90 9.54
CA GLN A 67 -2.36 -22.92 8.91
C GLN A 67 -2.53 -21.49 9.46
N PRO A 68 -1.47 -20.67 9.41
CA PRO A 68 -1.56 -19.25 9.73
C PRO A 68 -2.26 -18.43 8.64
N ASN A 69 -2.71 -17.23 9.00
CA ASN A 69 -3.12 -16.22 8.05
C ASN A 69 -1.87 -15.59 7.41
N ILE A 70 -1.55 -15.96 6.18
CA ILE A 70 -0.38 -15.44 5.46
C ILE A 70 -0.79 -14.28 4.54
N THR A 71 -0.13 -13.13 4.69
CA THR A 71 -0.31 -11.96 3.83
C THR A 71 1.03 -11.35 3.42
N THR A 72 1.00 -10.31 2.59
CA THR A 72 2.20 -9.58 2.18
C THR A 72 2.27 -8.20 2.83
N VAL A 73 3.48 -7.65 2.92
CA VAL A 73 3.72 -6.26 3.37
C VAL A 73 2.85 -5.25 2.62
N GLY A 74 2.59 -5.51 1.33
CA GLY A 74 1.77 -4.62 0.49
C GLY A 74 0.26 -4.75 0.68
N ARG A 75 -0.24 -5.83 1.30
CA ARG A 75 -1.67 -6.07 1.57
C ARG A 75 -2.03 -5.97 3.05
N PHE A 76 -1.04 -6.09 3.93
CA PHE A 76 -1.24 -6.05 5.37
C PHE A 76 -1.93 -4.76 5.87
N PRO A 77 -1.65 -3.56 5.33
CA PRO A 77 -2.31 -2.34 5.80
C PRO A 77 -3.84 -2.41 5.73
N GLU A 78 -4.40 -3.00 4.68
CA GLU A 78 -5.86 -3.16 4.52
C GLU A 78 -6.48 -4.16 5.51
N LEU A 79 -5.67 -4.90 6.26
CA LEU A 79 -6.13 -5.72 7.38
C LEU A 79 -6.21 -4.94 8.69
N LEU A 80 -5.63 -3.75 8.76
CA LEU A 80 -5.55 -2.95 9.98
C LEU A 80 -6.68 -1.92 10.11
N TYR A 81 -7.49 -1.69 9.08
CA TYR A 81 -8.61 -0.76 9.15
C TYR A 81 -9.80 -1.28 8.33
N GLN A 82 -10.97 -0.72 8.56
CA GLN A 82 -12.18 -1.04 7.79
C GLN A 82 -12.33 -0.09 6.60
N ALA A 83 -12.23 -0.62 5.38
CA ALA A 83 -12.55 0.15 4.18
C ALA A 83 -14.05 0.45 4.13
N LYS A 84 -14.43 1.73 4.02
CA LYS A 84 -15.85 2.15 3.95
C LYS A 84 -16.39 2.18 2.51
N GLN A 85 -15.50 2.08 1.52
CA GLN A 85 -15.82 1.96 0.09
C GLN A 85 -14.83 1.00 -0.59
N PRO A 86 -15.19 0.39 -1.73
CA PRO A 86 -14.25 -0.36 -2.56
C PRO A 86 -13.10 0.52 -3.07
N PHE A 87 -11.93 -0.07 -3.26
CA PHE A 87 -10.78 0.65 -3.81
C PHE A 87 -10.83 0.69 -5.33
N ALA A 88 -10.47 1.84 -5.91
CA ALA A 88 -10.21 1.94 -7.34
C ALA A 88 -9.03 1.02 -7.71
N ASP A 89 -9.21 0.18 -8.73
CA ASP A 89 -8.12 -0.60 -9.31
C ASP A 89 -7.11 0.29 -10.06
N ASP A 90 -5.96 -0.27 -10.44
CA ASP A 90 -4.90 0.51 -11.07
C ASP A 90 -5.34 1.14 -12.41
N LEU A 91 -6.21 0.49 -13.19
CA LEU A 91 -6.70 1.00 -14.46
C LEU A 91 -7.67 2.18 -14.25
N VAL A 92 -8.62 2.04 -13.32
CA VAL A 92 -9.56 3.10 -12.95
C VAL A 92 -8.80 4.34 -12.45
N GLN A 93 -7.78 4.14 -11.61
CA GLN A 93 -6.95 5.26 -11.15
C GLN A 93 -6.23 5.94 -12.33
N GLN A 94 -5.61 5.19 -13.24
CA GLN A 94 -4.91 5.74 -14.41
C GLN A 94 -5.83 6.53 -15.32
N LEU A 95 -7.01 5.97 -15.65
CA LEU A 95 -7.99 6.65 -16.47
C LEU A 95 -8.57 7.89 -15.78
N THR A 96 -8.74 7.85 -14.46
CA THR A 96 -9.19 9.00 -13.68
C THR A 96 -8.15 10.12 -13.68
N TRP A 97 -6.87 9.80 -13.48
CA TRP A 97 -5.80 10.79 -13.60
C TRP A 97 -5.73 11.40 -15.01
N ALA A 98 -5.80 10.57 -16.05
CA ALA A 98 -5.80 11.04 -17.44
C ALA A 98 -6.99 11.96 -17.73
N LYS A 99 -8.20 11.57 -17.29
CA LYS A 99 -9.41 12.39 -17.40
C LYS A 99 -9.25 13.73 -16.69
N VAL A 100 -8.80 13.71 -15.43
CA VAL A 100 -8.62 14.93 -14.63
C VAL A 100 -7.60 15.87 -15.27
N LEU A 101 -6.50 15.34 -15.79
CA LEU A 101 -5.49 16.12 -16.53
C LEU A 101 -6.07 16.75 -17.81
N LYS A 102 -6.82 15.96 -18.59
CA LYS A 102 -7.45 16.41 -19.84
C LYS A 102 -8.48 17.50 -19.60
N GLU A 103 -9.29 17.39 -18.54
CA GLU A 103 -10.34 18.34 -18.16
C GLU A 103 -9.84 19.52 -17.30
N PHE A 104 -8.55 19.53 -16.92
CA PHE A 104 -8.00 20.60 -16.07
C PHE A 104 -7.80 21.90 -16.84
N ASP A 105 -7.84 23.02 -16.12
CA ASP A 105 -7.54 24.34 -16.68
C ASP A 105 -6.16 24.36 -17.35
N ARG A 106 -6.12 24.64 -18.66
CA ARG A 106 -4.91 24.60 -19.49
C ARG A 106 -3.86 25.61 -19.03
N GLY A 107 -4.28 26.79 -18.56
CA GLY A 107 -3.38 27.83 -18.07
C GLY A 107 -2.60 27.38 -16.84
N ARG A 108 -3.31 26.81 -15.86
CA ARG A 108 -2.71 26.25 -14.65
C ARG A 108 -1.90 24.99 -14.96
N LEU A 109 -2.40 24.11 -15.82
CA LEU A 109 -1.73 22.85 -16.16
C LEU A 109 -0.32 23.08 -16.75
N ARG A 110 -0.11 24.18 -17.48
CA ARG A 110 1.21 24.55 -18.03
C ARG A 110 2.31 24.72 -16.97
N THR A 111 1.95 24.92 -15.70
CA THR A 111 2.91 24.95 -14.58
C THR A 111 3.49 23.58 -14.23
N VAL A 112 2.82 22.49 -14.65
CA VAL A 112 3.21 21.10 -14.39
C VAL A 112 3.66 20.41 -15.69
N VAL A 113 2.92 20.65 -16.78
CA VAL A 113 3.17 20.08 -18.10
C VAL A 113 3.37 21.24 -19.07
N ALA A 114 4.62 21.56 -19.39
CA ALA A 114 4.97 22.75 -20.18
C ALA A 114 4.20 22.84 -21.51
N GLN A 115 4.01 21.70 -22.19
CA GLN A 115 3.21 21.57 -23.40
C GLN A 115 2.16 20.47 -23.18
N PRO A 116 0.95 20.84 -22.72
CA PRO A 116 -0.15 19.88 -22.59
C PRO A 116 -0.46 19.25 -23.96
N PRO A 117 -0.78 17.94 -24.02
CA PRO A 117 -1.23 17.30 -25.26
C PRO A 117 -2.50 17.96 -25.83
N ASP A 118 -2.76 17.70 -27.11
CA ASP A 118 -4.04 18.06 -27.72
C ASP A 118 -5.18 17.22 -27.14
N ASP A 119 -6.42 17.72 -27.27
CA ASP A 119 -7.59 17.10 -26.65
C ASP A 119 -7.86 15.69 -27.18
N ASP A 120 -7.50 15.38 -28.43
CA ASP A 120 -7.68 14.08 -29.08
C ASP A 120 -6.52 13.10 -28.84
N ASP A 121 -5.41 13.53 -28.23
CA ASP A 121 -4.26 12.67 -27.92
C ASP A 121 -4.44 11.88 -26.60
N ASP A 122 -5.42 10.97 -26.59
CA ASP A 122 -5.72 10.15 -25.41
C ASP A 122 -4.52 9.29 -24.96
N ALA A 123 -3.60 8.95 -25.87
CA ALA A 123 -2.42 8.16 -25.56
C ALA A 123 -1.47 8.94 -24.65
N ARG A 124 -1.15 10.19 -24.99
CA ARG A 124 -0.31 11.05 -24.14
C ARG A 124 -0.99 11.41 -22.82
N TRP A 125 -2.31 11.61 -22.80
CA TRP A 125 -3.05 11.83 -21.54
C TRP A 125 -2.96 10.64 -20.59
N ARG A 126 -3.08 9.41 -21.11
CA ARG A 126 -2.88 8.19 -20.32
C ARG A 126 -1.46 8.08 -19.79
N GLU A 127 -0.46 8.44 -20.59
CA GLU A 127 0.93 8.44 -20.15
C GLU A 127 1.19 9.42 -19.00
N LEU A 128 0.70 10.66 -19.12
CA LEU A 128 0.78 11.65 -18.05
C LEU A 128 0.03 11.18 -16.79
N GLY A 129 -1.14 10.55 -16.96
CA GLY A 129 -1.91 9.99 -15.84
C GLY A 129 -1.13 8.90 -15.09
N ARG A 130 -0.41 8.03 -15.81
CA ARG A 130 0.49 7.02 -15.23
C ARG A 130 1.64 7.67 -14.46
N LEU A 131 2.25 8.74 -14.97
CA LEU A 131 3.32 9.47 -14.28
C LEU A 131 2.82 10.08 -12.96
N LEU A 132 1.66 10.72 -12.97
CA LEU A 132 1.05 11.29 -11.75
C LEU A 132 0.66 10.21 -10.75
N GLN A 133 0.14 9.07 -11.22
CA GLN A 133 -0.15 7.93 -10.35
C GLN A 133 1.12 7.40 -9.66
N SER A 134 2.24 7.30 -10.39
CA SER A 134 3.53 6.88 -9.81
C SER A 134 4.01 7.89 -8.77
N LEU A 135 3.97 9.19 -9.07
CA LEU A 135 4.37 10.25 -8.14
C LEU A 135 3.52 10.26 -6.86
N HIS A 136 2.19 10.11 -7.00
CA HIS A 136 1.26 9.97 -5.87
C HIS A 136 1.63 8.78 -4.98
N ARG A 137 1.96 7.63 -5.58
CA ARG A 137 2.33 6.40 -4.87
C ARG A 137 3.68 6.52 -4.16
N GLU A 138 4.64 7.21 -4.76
CA GLU A 138 5.96 7.47 -4.17
C GLU A 138 5.83 8.33 -2.92
N LEU A 139 5.13 9.46 -2.98
CA LEU A 139 4.92 10.28 -1.79
C LEU A 139 4.11 9.57 -0.70
N ALA A 140 3.12 8.78 -1.11
CA ALA A 140 2.32 8.03 -0.17
C ALA A 140 3.11 6.96 0.61
N SER A 141 4.26 6.47 0.12
CA SER A 141 5.08 5.52 0.89
C SER A 141 5.63 6.14 2.17
N ASP A 142 5.84 7.45 2.18
CA ASP A 142 6.27 8.23 3.35
C ASP A 142 5.08 8.89 4.06
N ALA A 143 3.87 8.40 3.79
CA ALA A 143 2.61 8.98 4.24
C ALA A 143 2.51 10.48 3.90
N LEU A 144 2.97 10.90 2.72
CA LEU A 144 2.88 12.28 2.20
C LEU A 144 1.87 12.40 1.07
N ASP A 145 1.34 13.60 0.89
CA ASP A 145 0.58 14.02 -0.29
C ASP A 145 1.23 15.23 -0.99
N PHE A 146 0.61 15.73 -2.06
CA PHE A 146 1.19 16.86 -2.81
C PHE A 146 1.16 18.17 -2.03
N ALA A 147 0.21 18.33 -1.10
CA ALA A 147 0.13 19.51 -0.23
C ALA A 147 1.26 19.51 0.80
N ASP A 148 1.70 18.33 1.27
CA ASP A 148 2.86 18.22 2.16
C ASP A 148 4.15 18.70 1.51
N VAL A 149 4.32 18.51 0.20
CA VAL A 149 5.51 19.01 -0.50
C VAL A 149 5.51 20.55 -0.52
N VAL A 150 4.34 21.17 -0.70
CA VAL A 150 4.20 22.64 -0.61
C VAL A 150 4.51 23.13 0.81
N SER A 151 3.99 22.46 1.84
CA SER A 151 4.15 22.90 3.23
C SER A 151 5.59 22.73 3.72
N ARG A 152 6.21 21.58 3.42
CA ARG A 152 7.60 21.26 3.83
C ARG A 152 8.64 21.98 2.99
N GLY A 153 8.39 22.16 1.69
CA GLY A 153 9.30 22.84 0.77
C GLY A 153 9.59 24.28 1.17
N ARG A 154 8.65 24.98 1.82
CA ARG A 154 8.85 26.36 2.33
C ARG A 154 10.01 26.49 3.33
N ASN A 155 10.36 25.41 4.01
CA ASN A 155 11.44 25.39 5.00
C ASN A 155 12.79 24.99 4.38
N LEU A 156 12.83 24.70 3.07
CA LEU A 156 14.05 24.34 2.35
C LEU A 156 14.60 25.55 1.62
N GLU A 157 15.88 25.83 1.85
CA GLU A 157 16.60 26.88 1.13
C GLU A 157 16.61 26.60 -0.38
N GLY A 158 16.24 27.59 -1.19
CA GLY A 158 16.24 27.47 -2.65
C GLY A 158 15.02 26.76 -3.27
N PHE A 159 13.96 26.47 -2.51
CA PHE A 159 12.77 25.83 -3.05
C PHE A 159 11.93 26.78 -3.93
N THR A 160 11.94 26.57 -5.25
CA THR A 160 11.24 27.42 -6.25
C THR A 160 10.01 26.77 -6.88
N GLU A 161 9.73 25.50 -6.58
CA GLU A 161 8.67 24.70 -7.24
C GLU A 161 7.27 24.89 -6.62
N THR A 162 7.08 25.89 -5.76
CA THR A 162 5.83 26.08 -4.99
C THR A 162 4.58 26.10 -5.88
N GLN A 163 4.61 26.86 -6.98
CA GLN A 163 3.46 27.00 -7.87
C GLN A 163 3.11 25.68 -8.57
N ARG A 164 4.12 24.92 -9.00
CA ARG A 164 3.94 23.61 -9.63
C ARG A 164 3.27 22.63 -8.66
N TRP A 165 3.75 22.57 -7.42
CA TRP A 165 3.18 21.68 -6.40
C TRP A 165 1.79 22.09 -5.93
N GLN A 166 1.46 23.38 -5.95
CA GLN A 166 0.07 23.84 -5.73
C GLN A 166 -0.87 23.38 -6.85
N THR A 167 -0.43 23.40 -8.12
CA THR A 167 -1.20 22.85 -9.24
C THR A 167 -1.36 21.33 -9.11
N LEU A 168 -0.30 20.60 -8.75
CA LEU A 168 -0.38 19.17 -8.46
C LEU A 168 -1.38 18.88 -7.35
N THR A 169 -1.34 19.63 -6.24
CA THR A 169 -2.30 19.50 -5.13
C THR A 169 -3.75 19.63 -5.62
N ALA A 170 -4.04 20.62 -6.46
CA ALA A 170 -5.38 20.80 -7.01
C ALA A 170 -5.79 19.64 -7.96
N LEU A 171 -4.83 19.09 -8.73
CA LEU A 171 -5.06 17.88 -9.55
C LEU A 171 -5.38 16.67 -8.67
N GLN A 172 -4.63 16.46 -7.58
CA GLN A 172 -4.87 15.36 -6.63
C GLN A 172 -6.25 15.48 -5.97
N GLN A 173 -6.65 16.67 -5.54
CA GLN A 173 -7.98 16.91 -5.01
C GLN A 173 -9.09 16.58 -6.02
N LYS A 174 -8.93 17.00 -7.29
CA LYS A 174 -9.89 16.71 -8.36
C LYS A 174 -9.93 15.21 -8.68
N TYR A 175 -8.79 14.52 -8.67
CA TYR A 175 -8.70 13.07 -8.78
C TYR A 175 -9.47 12.35 -7.68
N LEU A 176 -9.22 12.70 -6.41
CA LEU A 176 -9.91 12.09 -5.27
C LEU A 176 -11.42 12.35 -5.30
N SER A 177 -11.83 13.59 -5.62
CA SER A 177 -13.24 13.94 -5.82
C SER A 177 -13.89 13.14 -6.96
N THR A 178 -13.15 12.87 -8.03
CA THR A 178 -13.68 12.09 -9.15
C THR A 178 -13.88 10.62 -8.76
N LEU A 179 -12.94 10.04 -8.00
CA LEU A 179 -13.11 8.69 -7.44
C LEU A 179 -14.27 8.61 -6.44
N ASP A 180 -14.40 9.61 -5.57
CA ASP A 180 -15.49 9.69 -4.59
C ASP A 180 -16.87 9.73 -5.29
N GLY A 181 -16.99 10.49 -6.39
CA GLY A 181 -18.18 10.49 -7.24
C GLY A 181 -18.51 9.13 -7.87
N LEU A 182 -17.50 8.26 -8.03
CA LEU A 182 -17.67 6.86 -8.47
C LEU A 182 -17.87 5.88 -7.31
N LYS A 183 -17.95 6.38 -6.06
CA LYS A 183 -17.99 5.60 -4.82
C LYS A 183 -16.78 4.67 -4.67
N LEU A 184 -15.61 5.16 -5.11
CA LEU A 184 -14.34 4.45 -5.03
C LEU A 184 -13.37 5.22 -4.16
N TRP A 185 -12.57 4.48 -3.40
CA TRP A 185 -11.47 5.04 -2.63
C TRP A 185 -10.13 4.85 -3.32
N ASP A 186 -9.26 5.85 -3.17
CA ASP A 186 -7.84 5.69 -3.42
C ASP A 186 -7.19 4.97 -2.22
N ARG A 187 -6.54 3.83 -2.49
CA ARG A 187 -5.96 2.98 -1.44
C ARG A 187 -4.90 3.70 -0.61
N GLN A 188 -4.07 4.52 -1.26
CA GLN A 188 -2.97 5.21 -0.58
C GLN A 188 -3.51 6.29 0.36
N THR A 189 -4.52 7.02 -0.10
CA THR A 189 -5.19 8.06 0.68
C THR A 189 -5.97 7.46 1.85
N ALA A 190 -6.62 6.30 1.66
CA ALA A 190 -7.31 5.59 2.74
C ALA A 190 -6.34 5.13 3.84
N ARG A 191 -5.16 4.61 3.49
CA ARG A 191 -4.10 4.27 4.46
C ARG A 191 -3.68 5.49 5.27
N ARG A 192 -3.39 6.61 4.60
CA ARG A 192 -3.01 7.87 5.24
C ARG A 192 -4.11 8.35 6.20
N PHE A 193 -5.37 8.31 5.76
CA PHE A 193 -6.52 8.67 6.58
C PHE A 193 -6.59 7.81 7.86
N ALA A 194 -6.48 6.48 7.72
CA ALA A 194 -6.53 5.55 8.85
C ALA A 194 -5.41 5.83 9.87
N ILE A 195 -4.19 6.12 9.40
CA ILE A 195 -3.05 6.50 10.25
C ILE A 195 -3.35 7.80 11.00
N GLN A 196 -3.82 8.83 10.29
CA GLN A 196 -4.07 10.16 10.87
C GLN A 196 -5.20 10.16 11.91
N HIS A 197 -6.19 9.28 11.76
CA HIS A 197 -7.35 9.20 12.64
C HIS A 197 -7.25 8.07 13.67
N GLY A 198 -6.13 7.34 13.70
CA GLY A 198 -5.94 6.23 14.63
C GLY A 198 -6.92 5.06 14.40
N GLU A 199 -7.37 4.83 13.17
CA GLU A 199 -8.28 3.72 12.82
C GLU A 199 -7.55 2.37 12.68
N CYS A 200 -6.23 2.33 12.90
CA CYS A 200 -5.42 1.12 12.75
C CYS A 200 -5.51 0.19 13.97
N GLU A 201 -6.10 -0.99 13.80
CA GLU A 201 -6.31 -1.99 14.85
C GLU A 201 -5.78 -3.37 14.44
N LEU A 202 -5.09 -4.06 15.35
CA LEU A 202 -4.59 -5.43 15.16
C LEU A 202 -5.63 -6.52 15.48
N ARG A 203 -6.71 -6.14 16.15
CA ARG A 203 -7.79 -7.07 16.53
C ARG A 203 -9.00 -6.76 15.66
N LYS A 204 -9.21 -7.54 14.61
CA LYS A 204 -10.57 -7.61 14.05
C LYS A 204 -11.41 -8.43 15.03
N PRO A 205 -12.53 -7.93 15.56
CA PRO A 205 -13.55 -8.83 16.08
C PRO A 205 -14.01 -9.70 14.90
N LEU A 206 -13.98 -11.01 15.11
CA LEU A 206 -14.58 -12.00 14.22
C LEU A 206 -16.06 -11.68 13.97
#